data_AF-A0AAN0IIH5-F1
#
_entry.id   AF-A0AAN0IIH5-F1
#
_cell.length_a   1.000
_cell.length_b   1.000
_cell.length_c   1.000
_cell.angle_alpha   90.00
_cell.angle_beta   90.00
_cell.angle_gamma   90.00
#
_symmetry.space_group_name_H-M   'P 1'
#
loop_
_entity.id
_entity.type
_entity.pdbx_description
1 polymer ?
#
loop_
_entity_poly.entity_id
_entity_poly.type
_entity_poly.pdbx_seq_one_letter_code
_entity_poly.pdbx_strand_id
1 'polypeptide(L)'
;MATTELNEFWKDIMKSEDLMTLERYECGPGLCVIINNMKFLNSENHLPCGGVDQANLKDAFESIGFVVEVHPNLEAKKMEAEVKKYSEKEHTGAFFLILLSHGGEGVVYGTDEAEVKVQKLKENFYNTKCHDSLVGKPKVFVIDACRGNNKERCTLSKSKPGPSLPSKPKIQTDVTVTDSADILTIFASTRGNTADYDNEGLEKGSYFTYCFALVLKNIVAPKNLIDIIKIVQSQIQKLGQTTEFESTLTKQYYIKSRDNDCDDSEQKKQMEIINQDTKMQ
;
A
#
# COMPACT_ATOMS: atom_id res chain seq x y z
N MET A 1 -7.82 -46.94 8.66
CA MET A 1 -7.68 -45.49 8.42
C MET A 1 -6.71 -44.97 9.46
N ALA A 2 -5.49 -44.63 9.07
CA ALA A 2 -4.48 -44.12 10.00
C ALA A 2 -4.78 -42.65 10.29
N THR A 3 -5.21 -42.34 11.51
CA THR A 3 -5.21 -40.97 12.03
C THR A 3 -3.76 -40.56 12.14
N THR A 4 -3.29 -39.69 11.25
CA THR A 4 -1.94 -39.12 11.36
C THR A 4 -1.97 -38.17 12.55
N GLU A 5 -1.48 -38.62 13.71
CA GLU A 5 -1.24 -37.73 14.84
C GLU A 5 -0.28 -36.62 14.38
N LEU A 6 -0.68 -35.37 14.64
CA LEU A 6 0.19 -34.22 14.42
C LEU A 6 1.47 -34.43 15.24
N ASN A 7 2.63 -34.25 14.64
CA ASN A 7 3.88 -34.31 15.38
C ASN A 7 3.94 -33.16 16.42
N GLU A 8 4.85 -33.27 17.40
CA GLU A 8 4.94 -32.29 18.49
C GLU A 8 5.18 -30.85 17.99
N PHE A 9 5.86 -30.66 16.85
CA PHE A 9 6.01 -29.36 16.21
C PHE A 9 4.67 -28.73 15.81
N TRP A 10 3.81 -29.49 15.12
CA TRP A 10 2.48 -29.01 14.75
C TRP A 10 1.54 -28.88 15.95
N LYS A 11 1.70 -29.72 16.97
CA LYS A 11 0.96 -29.58 18.24
C LYS A 11 1.36 -28.31 18.98
N ASP A 12 2.62 -27.89 18.93
CA ASP A 12 3.10 -26.65 19.54
C ASP A 12 2.53 -25.41 18.84
N ILE A 13 2.59 -25.37 17.50
CA ILE A 13 1.91 -24.35 16.68
C ILE A 13 0.41 -24.31 16.96
N MET A 14 -0.22 -25.48 17.17
CA MET A 14 -1.66 -25.60 17.42
C MET A 14 -2.08 -25.52 18.89
N LYS A 15 -1.17 -25.20 19.82
CA LYS A 15 -1.48 -24.99 21.24
C LYS A 15 -1.44 -23.53 21.69
N SER A 16 -0.89 -22.60 20.90
CA SER A 16 -0.76 -21.22 21.35
C SER A 16 -2.10 -20.48 21.28
N GLU A 17 -2.35 -19.58 22.24
CA GLU A 17 -3.47 -18.62 22.19
C GLU A 17 -3.43 -17.77 20.90
N ASP A 18 -2.27 -17.69 20.23
CA ASP A 18 -2.05 -17.03 18.94
C ASP A 18 -2.82 -17.65 17.77
N LEU A 19 -3.40 -18.86 17.93
CA LEU A 19 -4.26 -19.46 16.90
C LEU A 19 -5.56 -18.70 16.67
N MET A 20 -6.02 -17.94 17.66
CA MET A 20 -7.34 -17.31 17.64
C MET A 20 -7.29 -15.79 17.45
N THR A 21 -6.14 -15.16 17.67
CA THR A 21 -5.98 -13.71 17.52
C THR A 21 -4.61 -13.35 16.95
N LEU A 22 -4.59 -12.60 15.85
CA LEU A 22 -3.35 -12.00 15.35
C LEU A 22 -2.87 -10.93 16.34
N GLU A 23 -1.58 -10.96 16.66
CA GLU A 23 -0.91 -9.91 17.44
C GLU A 23 -1.05 -8.53 16.77
N ARG A 24 -0.70 -7.46 17.50
CA ARG A 24 -0.66 -6.08 16.98
C ARG A 24 0.79 -5.67 16.69
N TYR A 25 1.00 -4.91 15.62
CA TYR A 25 2.28 -4.23 15.43
C TYR A 25 2.50 -3.16 16.51
N GLU A 26 3.64 -3.22 17.20
CA GLU A 26 4.07 -2.24 18.20
C GLU A 26 4.79 -1.05 17.54
N CYS A 27 4.16 -0.46 16.52
CA CYS A 27 4.66 0.75 15.89
C CYS A 27 3.52 1.70 15.54
N GLY A 28 3.84 2.99 15.51
CA GLY A 28 2.93 4.03 15.08
C GLY A 28 3.09 4.39 13.59
N PRO A 29 2.48 5.51 13.18
CA PRO A 29 2.77 6.14 11.90
C PRO A 29 4.27 6.44 11.75
N GLY A 30 4.82 6.19 10.58
CA GLY A 30 6.19 6.56 10.23
C GLY A 30 6.17 7.50 9.03
N LEU A 31 6.57 6.98 7.88
CA LEU A 31 6.75 7.75 6.65
C LEU A 31 5.77 7.29 5.55
N CYS A 32 5.15 8.25 4.89
CA CYS A 32 4.39 8.07 3.67
C CYS A 32 5.08 8.82 2.52
N VAL A 33 5.45 8.10 1.47
CA VAL A 33 6.04 8.67 0.26
C VAL A 33 5.02 8.59 -0.86
N ILE A 34 4.69 9.73 -1.47
CA ILE A 34 3.77 9.84 -2.60
C ILE A 34 4.58 10.19 -3.84
N ILE A 35 4.63 9.28 -4.82
CA ILE A 35 5.14 9.58 -6.16
C ILE A 35 3.93 9.87 -7.05
N ASN A 36 3.84 11.10 -7.55
CA ASN A 36 2.70 11.58 -8.34
C ASN A 36 3.13 12.00 -9.74
N ASN A 37 2.91 11.11 -10.72
CA ASN A 37 3.21 11.37 -12.11
C ASN A 37 1.94 11.87 -12.81
N MET A 38 1.94 13.16 -13.15
CA MET A 38 0.81 13.83 -13.80
C MET A 38 1.14 14.28 -15.22
N LYS A 39 2.38 14.70 -15.44
CA LYS A 39 2.85 15.29 -16.70
C LYS A 39 3.77 14.30 -17.41
N PHE A 40 3.21 13.64 -18.42
CA PHE A 40 3.90 12.64 -19.24
C PHE A 40 4.47 13.28 -20.53
N LEU A 41 5.38 12.55 -21.17
CA LEU A 41 6.03 12.94 -22.42
C LEU A 41 5.00 13.23 -23.51
N ASN A 42 4.01 12.35 -23.70
CA ASN A 42 2.82 12.68 -24.48
C ASN A 42 1.82 13.48 -23.62
N SER A 43 1.48 14.70 -24.06
CA SER A 43 0.50 15.55 -23.37
C SER A 43 -0.90 14.97 -23.31
N GLU A 44 -1.27 14.11 -24.26
CA GLU A 44 -2.56 13.39 -24.25
C GLU A 44 -2.67 12.41 -23.07
N ASN A 45 -1.52 12.00 -22.51
CA ASN A 45 -1.44 11.13 -21.35
C ASN A 45 -1.39 11.90 -20.02
N HIS A 46 -1.59 13.22 -19.99
CA HIS A 46 -1.59 13.95 -18.71
C HIS A 46 -2.75 13.51 -17.82
N LEU A 47 -2.49 13.32 -16.52
CA LEU A 47 -3.52 12.94 -15.55
C LEU A 47 -4.08 14.21 -14.86
N PRO A 48 -5.29 14.67 -15.23
CA PRO A 48 -5.81 15.96 -14.78
C PRO A 48 -6.14 16.00 -13.29
N CYS A 49 -6.49 14.85 -12.70
CA CYS A 49 -6.88 14.73 -11.28
C CYS A 49 -5.70 14.61 -10.31
N GLY A 50 -4.49 14.34 -10.78
CA GLY A 50 -3.40 13.92 -9.90
C GLY A 50 -3.01 14.96 -8.83
N GLY A 51 -3.25 16.24 -9.08
CA GLY A 51 -3.01 17.30 -8.09
C GLY A 51 -3.98 17.22 -6.91
N VAL A 52 -5.25 16.90 -7.18
CA VAL A 52 -6.29 16.71 -6.18
C VAL A 52 -6.04 15.43 -5.38
N ASP A 53 -5.69 14.34 -6.06
CA ASP A 53 -5.38 13.06 -5.42
C ASP A 53 -4.23 13.17 -4.43
N GLN A 54 -3.14 13.81 -4.86
CA GLN A 54 -1.99 14.09 -4.01
C GLN A 54 -2.36 14.93 -2.78
N ALA A 55 -3.14 16.01 -2.97
CA ALA A 55 -3.55 16.88 -1.86
C ALA A 55 -4.42 16.13 -0.85
N ASN A 56 -5.39 15.35 -1.33
CA ASN A 56 -6.28 14.54 -0.50
C ASN A 56 -5.53 13.51 0.34
N LEU A 57 -4.59 12.79 -0.28
CA LEU A 57 -3.78 11.78 0.41
C LEU A 57 -2.79 12.41 1.38
N LYS A 58 -2.11 13.48 0.98
CA LYS A 58 -1.18 14.19 1.87
C LYS A 58 -1.89 14.62 3.15
N ASP A 59 -3.02 15.32 3.02
CA ASP A 59 -3.80 15.79 4.16
C ASP A 59 -4.34 14.62 5.01
N ALA A 60 -4.83 13.55 4.38
CA ALA A 60 -5.30 12.37 5.09
C ALA A 60 -4.19 11.68 5.89
N PHE A 61 -3.01 11.46 5.30
CA PHE A 61 -1.89 10.78 5.97
C PHE A 61 -1.26 11.63 7.07
N GLU A 62 -1.17 12.95 6.87
CA GLU A 62 -0.74 13.89 7.93
C GLU A 62 -1.73 13.90 9.11
N SER A 63 -3.04 13.83 8.84
CA SER A 63 -4.10 13.81 9.87
C SER A 63 -4.09 12.57 10.76
N ILE A 64 -3.47 11.48 10.31
CA ILE A 64 -3.28 10.23 11.07
C ILE A 64 -1.83 10.05 11.54
N GLY A 65 -1.00 11.11 11.42
CA GLY A 65 0.32 11.21 12.07
C GLY A 65 1.53 10.79 11.24
N PHE A 66 1.38 10.47 9.95
CA PHE A 66 2.55 10.18 9.11
C PHE A 66 3.32 11.46 8.78
N VAL A 67 4.63 11.34 8.58
CA VAL A 67 5.40 12.32 7.81
C VAL A 67 5.19 12.03 6.34
N VAL A 68 4.85 13.03 5.52
CA VAL A 68 4.54 12.84 4.11
C VAL A 68 5.56 13.54 3.21
N GLU A 69 6.20 12.77 2.34
CA GLU A 69 7.11 13.25 1.30
C GLU A 69 6.47 13.08 -0.07
N VAL A 70 6.51 14.13 -0.90
CA VAL A 70 5.84 14.15 -2.20
C VAL A 70 6.85 14.38 -3.31
N HIS A 71 6.85 13.47 -4.29
CA HIS A 71 7.72 13.52 -5.46
C HIS A 71 6.89 13.61 -6.75
N PRO A 72 6.81 14.80 -7.36
CA PRO A 72 6.07 14.99 -8.59
C PRO A 72 6.87 14.57 -9.82
N ASN A 73 6.22 13.89 -10.77
CA ASN A 73 6.68 13.73 -12.16
C ASN A 73 8.08 13.13 -12.31
N LEU A 74 8.26 11.90 -11.82
CA LEU A 74 9.51 11.16 -11.94
C LEU A 74 9.52 10.25 -13.19
N GLU A 75 10.63 10.29 -13.92
CA GLU A 75 10.99 9.28 -14.93
C GLU A 75 11.24 7.92 -14.25
N ALA A 76 11.09 6.83 -15.00
CA ALA A 76 11.14 5.47 -14.46
C ALA A 76 12.40 5.18 -13.63
N LYS A 77 13.59 5.55 -14.13
CA LYS A 77 14.86 5.36 -13.40
C LYS A 77 14.94 6.18 -12.12
N LYS A 78 14.37 7.39 -12.10
CA LYS A 78 14.34 8.25 -10.91
C LYS A 78 13.36 7.72 -9.88
N MET A 79 12.22 7.17 -10.31
CA MET A 79 11.31 6.46 -9.41
C MET A 79 12.00 5.30 -8.69
N GLU A 80 12.70 4.43 -9.43
CA GLU A 80 13.43 3.30 -8.83
C GLU A 80 14.49 3.76 -7.83
N ALA A 81 15.26 4.80 -8.18
CA ALA A 81 16.29 5.36 -7.30
C ALA A 81 15.70 5.98 -6.04
N GLU A 82 14.63 6.77 -6.16
CA GLU A 82 13.99 7.43 -5.02
C GLU A 82 13.34 6.42 -4.07
N VAL A 83 12.68 5.38 -4.63
CA VAL A 83 12.10 4.30 -3.82
C VAL A 83 13.19 3.50 -3.08
N LYS A 84 14.31 3.19 -3.75
CA LYS A 84 15.45 2.51 -3.12
C LYS A 84 16.08 3.34 -2.01
N LYS A 85 16.19 4.66 -2.19
CA LYS A 85 16.65 5.56 -1.12
C LYS A 85 15.81 5.42 0.14
N TYR A 86 14.48 5.31 0.02
CA TYR A 86 13.61 5.14 1.19
C TYR A 86 13.67 3.75 1.84
N SER A 87 14.01 2.69 1.11
CA SER A 87 14.25 1.39 1.73
C SER A 87 15.53 1.36 2.59
N GLU A 88 16.50 2.23 2.29
CA GLU A 88 17.80 2.29 2.98
C GLU A 88 17.81 3.26 4.17
N LYS A 89 16.74 4.04 4.35
CA LYS A 89 16.59 5.01 5.45
C LYS A 89 16.14 4.38 6.76
N GLU A 90 16.45 5.03 7.89
CA GLU A 90 15.85 4.72 9.18
C GLU A 90 14.35 5.07 9.18
N HIS A 91 13.54 4.25 9.86
CA HIS A 91 12.10 4.39 10.00
C HIS A 91 11.68 4.27 11.46
N THR A 92 10.89 5.22 11.93
CA THR A 92 10.31 5.21 13.29
C THR A 92 9.09 4.30 13.36
N GLY A 93 8.27 4.28 12.31
CA GLY A 93 7.00 3.55 12.27
C GLY A 93 6.76 2.76 10.99
N ALA A 94 5.49 2.56 10.67
CA ALA A 94 5.08 1.95 9.41
C ALA A 94 5.51 2.81 8.20
N PHE A 95 5.79 2.15 7.08
CA PHE A 95 6.13 2.80 5.81
C PHE A 95 5.01 2.63 4.80
N PHE A 96 4.66 3.71 4.10
CA PHE A 96 3.74 3.73 2.97
C PHE A 96 4.42 4.29 1.72
N LEU A 97 4.31 3.58 0.60
CA LEU A 97 4.61 4.09 -0.74
C LEU A 97 3.32 4.16 -1.54
N ILE A 98 2.93 5.36 -1.97
CA ILE A 98 1.79 5.59 -2.84
C ILE A 98 2.29 5.99 -4.22
N LEU A 99 1.87 5.24 -5.24
CA LEU A 99 2.18 5.52 -6.64
C LEU A 99 0.89 5.96 -7.33
N LEU A 100 0.86 7.23 -7.76
CA LEU A 100 -0.20 7.82 -8.58
C LEU A 100 0.36 8.01 -9.98
N SER A 101 -0.03 7.16 -10.93
CA SER A 101 0.51 7.19 -12.30
C SER A 101 -0.39 6.40 -13.27
N HIS A 102 -0.07 6.44 -14.56
CA HIS A 102 -0.51 5.40 -15.47
C HIS A 102 0.08 4.05 -15.05
N GLY A 103 -0.58 2.97 -15.49
CA GLY A 103 -0.09 1.61 -15.24
C GLY A 103 -0.61 0.58 -16.21
N GLY A 104 -0.09 -0.62 -16.02
CA GLY A 104 -0.52 -1.85 -16.67
C GLY A 104 -0.46 -3.01 -15.68
N GLU A 105 -0.68 -4.23 -16.13
CA GLU A 105 -0.61 -5.37 -15.22
C GLU A 105 0.80 -5.52 -14.62
N GLY A 106 0.94 -5.21 -13.32
CA GLY A 106 2.18 -5.36 -12.56
C GLY A 106 3.21 -4.23 -12.75
N VAL A 107 2.87 -3.18 -13.50
CA VAL A 107 3.76 -2.06 -13.81
C VAL A 107 3.07 -0.71 -13.59
N VAL A 108 3.86 0.30 -13.26
CA VAL A 108 3.50 1.72 -13.32
C VAL A 108 4.44 2.43 -14.28
N TYR A 109 4.04 3.57 -14.84
CA TYR A 109 4.86 4.31 -15.80
C TYR A 109 5.57 5.50 -15.14
N GLY A 110 6.82 5.73 -15.55
CA GLY A 110 7.49 7.01 -15.40
C GLY A 110 6.91 8.06 -16.35
N THR A 111 7.25 9.33 -16.13
CA THR A 111 6.84 10.42 -17.04
C THR A 111 7.45 10.32 -18.45
N ASP A 112 8.52 9.54 -18.59
CA ASP A 112 9.16 9.11 -19.84
C ASP A 112 8.45 7.94 -20.52
N GLU A 113 7.28 7.52 -20.03
CA GLU A 113 6.47 6.40 -20.52
C GLU A 113 7.17 5.03 -20.41
N ALA A 114 8.29 4.97 -19.69
CA ALA A 114 8.99 3.73 -19.41
C ALA A 114 8.33 2.98 -18.23
N GLU A 115 8.27 1.66 -18.34
CA GLU A 115 7.69 0.79 -17.31
C GLU A 115 8.60 0.64 -16.09
N VAL A 116 7.98 0.67 -14.90
CA VAL A 116 8.59 0.29 -13.63
C VAL A 116 7.79 -0.87 -13.03
N LYS A 117 8.46 -2.01 -12.83
CA LYS A 117 7.83 -3.18 -12.21
C LYS A 117 7.57 -2.92 -10.73
N VAL A 118 6.31 -2.99 -10.31
CA VAL A 118 5.93 -2.82 -8.89
C VAL A 118 6.65 -3.85 -8.02
N GLN A 119 6.82 -5.07 -8.52
CA GLN A 119 7.57 -6.12 -7.82
C GLN A 119 9.04 -5.74 -7.53
N LYS A 120 9.71 -5.07 -8.47
CA LYS A 120 11.09 -4.59 -8.30
C LYS A 120 11.19 -3.52 -7.21
N LEU A 121 10.17 -2.65 -7.12
CA LEU A 121 10.09 -1.65 -6.06
C LEU A 121 9.93 -2.32 -4.68
N LYS A 122 9.02 -3.29 -4.57
CA LYS A 122 8.77 -4.05 -3.33
C LYS A 122 9.99 -4.82 -2.84
N GLU A 123 10.77 -5.39 -3.75
CA GLU A 123 11.97 -6.16 -3.39
C GLU A 123 13.01 -5.36 -2.62
N ASN A 124 13.07 -4.02 -2.78
CA ASN A 124 13.95 -3.20 -1.95
C ASN A 124 13.54 -3.19 -0.47
N PHE A 125 12.28 -3.50 -0.18
CA PHE A 125 11.67 -3.48 1.15
C PHE A 125 11.59 -4.86 1.80
N TYR A 126 12.22 -5.87 1.21
CA TYR A 126 12.36 -7.17 1.84
C TYR A 126 13.24 -7.06 3.09
N ASN A 127 12.94 -7.88 4.11
CA ASN A 127 13.57 -7.78 5.42
C ASN A 127 15.10 -7.96 5.36
N THR A 128 15.65 -8.65 4.34
CA THR A 128 17.10 -8.78 4.12
C THR A 128 17.75 -7.63 3.34
N LYS A 129 16.95 -6.71 2.78
CA LYS A 129 17.41 -5.64 1.88
C LYS A 129 17.16 -4.24 2.40
N CYS A 130 16.09 -4.03 3.17
CA CYS A 130 15.79 -2.73 3.77
C CYS A 130 16.60 -2.48 5.04
N HIS A 131 16.55 -1.24 5.50
CA HIS A 131 17.16 -0.83 6.76
C HIS A 131 16.56 -1.61 7.94
N ASP A 132 17.41 -2.04 8.88
CA ASP A 132 17.04 -2.89 10.02
C ASP A 132 15.87 -2.34 10.84
N SER A 133 15.75 -1.01 10.95
CA SER A 133 14.65 -0.35 11.67
C SER A 133 13.25 -0.60 11.07
N LEU A 134 13.16 -1.10 9.84
CA LEU A 134 11.90 -1.38 9.14
C LEU A 134 11.52 -2.88 9.16
N VAL A 135 12.42 -3.76 9.61
CA VAL A 135 12.14 -5.18 9.81
C VAL A 135 11.06 -5.34 10.89
N GLY A 136 10.06 -6.18 10.64
CA GLY A 136 8.93 -6.37 11.56
C GLY A 136 7.93 -5.21 11.61
N LYS A 137 8.10 -4.15 10.81
CA LYS A 137 7.13 -3.04 10.66
C LYS A 137 6.33 -3.18 9.37
N PRO A 138 5.07 -2.70 9.30
CA PRO A 138 4.27 -2.72 8.08
C PRO A 138 4.90 -1.90 6.96
N LYS A 139 4.92 -2.48 5.77
CA LYS A 139 5.40 -1.88 4.51
C LYS A 139 4.26 -1.91 3.50
N VAL A 140 3.59 -0.78 3.29
CA VAL A 140 2.35 -0.70 2.53
C VAL A 140 2.57 -0.01 1.20
N PHE A 141 2.18 -0.67 0.11
CA PHE A 141 2.28 -0.18 -1.25
C PHE A 141 0.87 0.08 -1.78
N VAL A 142 0.57 1.33 -2.11
CA VAL A 142 -0.71 1.75 -2.68
C VAL A 142 -0.47 2.10 -4.13
N ILE A 143 -1.12 1.38 -5.05
CA ILE A 143 -0.93 1.50 -6.48
C ILE A 143 -2.25 2.03 -7.08
N ASP A 144 -2.32 3.35 -7.26
CA ASP A 144 -3.41 4.00 -7.97
C ASP A 144 -2.99 4.18 -9.44
N ALA A 145 -3.20 3.09 -10.19
CA ALA A 145 -2.88 2.99 -11.60
C ALA A 145 -3.77 1.92 -12.25
N CYS A 146 -4.06 2.08 -13.55
CA CYS A 146 -4.72 1.04 -14.33
C CYS A 146 -3.91 -0.26 -14.31
N ARG A 147 -4.59 -1.42 -14.37
CA ARG A 147 -3.96 -2.75 -14.46
C ARG A 147 -4.36 -3.49 -15.73
N GLY A 148 -4.85 -2.73 -16.71
CA GLY A 148 -5.33 -3.16 -18.01
C GLY A 148 -6.32 -2.15 -18.58
N ASN A 149 -6.95 -2.50 -19.69
CA ASN A 149 -7.76 -1.57 -20.48
C ASN A 149 -9.27 -1.90 -20.45
N ASN A 150 -9.68 -2.88 -19.65
CA ASN A 150 -11.09 -3.24 -19.54
C ASN A 150 -11.79 -2.23 -18.63
N LYS A 151 -12.84 -1.58 -19.14
CA LYS A 151 -13.77 -0.83 -18.30
C LYS A 151 -14.68 -1.82 -17.60
N GLU A 152 -14.75 -1.78 -16.27
CA GLU A 152 -15.69 -2.64 -15.52
C GLU A 152 -17.12 -2.29 -15.94
N ARG A 153 -17.84 -3.26 -16.51
CA ARG A 153 -19.28 -3.12 -16.79
C ARG A 153 -20.05 -3.63 -15.59
N CYS A 154 -20.70 -2.75 -14.84
CA CYS A 154 -21.63 -3.16 -13.79
C CYS A 154 -22.82 -3.91 -14.38
N THR A 155 -22.78 -5.23 -14.41
CA THR A 155 -23.98 -6.05 -14.57
C THR A 155 -24.55 -6.36 -13.20
N LEU A 156 -25.65 -5.70 -12.84
CA LEU A 156 -26.49 -6.15 -11.72
C LEU A 156 -27.10 -7.51 -12.10
N SER A 157 -26.45 -8.63 -11.77
CA SER A 157 -27.13 -9.93 -11.81
C SER A 157 -26.49 -10.99 -10.91
N LYS A 158 -27.35 -11.94 -10.54
CA LYS A 158 -27.29 -12.86 -9.40
C LYS A 158 -26.17 -13.91 -9.53
N SER A 159 -25.62 -14.25 -8.38
CA SER A 159 -24.62 -15.29 -8.09
C SER A 159 -24.71 -16.59 -8.90
N LYS A 160 -23.55 -17.10 -9.35
CA LYS A 160 -23.16 -18.53 -9.23
C LYS A 160 -21.63 -18.64 -9.06
N PRO A 161 -21.11 -19.54 -8.19
CA PRO A 161 -19.67 -19.74 -8.01
C PRO A 161 -19.13 -20.78 -8.99
N GLY A 162 -17.93 -20.55 -9.53
CA GLY A 162 -17.13 -21.53 -10.27
C GLY A 162 -15.71 -21.57 -9.70
N PRO A 163 -15.05 -22.74 -9.58
CA PRO A 163 -13.77 -22.87 -8.91
C PRO A 163 -12.58 -22.74 -9.87
N SER A 164 -11.49 -22.17 -9.39
CA SER A 164 -10.15 -22.43 -9.94
C SER A 164 -9.11 -22.50 -8.82
N LEU A 165 -8.29 -23.54 -8.87
CA LEU A 165 -7.25 -23.87 -7.90
C LEU A 165 -5.99 -23.00 -8.11
N PRO A 166 -5.23 -22.68 -7.05
CA PRO A 166 -3.83 -22.32 -7.18
C PRO A 166 -2.89 -23.54 -7.11
N SER A 167 -1.82 -23.48 -7.89
CA SER A 167 -0.67 -24.41 -7.86
C SER A 167 0.21 -24.17 -6.63
N LYS A 168 0.75 -25.26 -6.06
CA LYS A 168 1.58 -25.26 -4.85
C LYS A 168 3.01 -24.74 -5.14
N PRO A 169 3.60 -23.89 -4.28
CA PRO A 169 5.05 -23.73 -4.25
C PRO A 169 5.71 -24.83 -3.38
N LYS A 170 6.92 -25.23 -3.77
CA LYS A 170 7.79 -26.14 -3.00
C LYS A 170 8.49 -25.34 -1.90
N ILE A 171 8.47 -25.87 -0.69
CA ILE A 171 9.13 -25.33 0.50
C ILE A 171 10.57 -25.82 0.53
N GLN A 172 11.53 -24.92 0.76
CA GLN A 172 12.85 -25.26 1.30
C GLN A 172 13.01 -24.54 2.64
N THR A 173 13.47 -25.33 3.60
CA THR A 173 13.64 -25.00 5.01
C THR A 173 15.02 -24.40 5.23
N ASP A 174 15.04 -23.20 5.77
CA ASP A 174 15.98 -22.77 6.79
C ASP A 174 15.24 -21.73 7.66
N VAL A 175 15.60 -21.60 8.92
CA VAL A 175 14.93 -20.71 9.88
C VAL A 175 15.00 -19.28 9.33
N THR A 176 13.88 -18.81 8.79
CA THR A 176 13.79 -17.65 7.89
C THR A 176 12.86 -16.64 8.53
N VAL A 177 13.36 -15.44 8.81
CA VAL A 177 12.47 -14.28 8.64
C VAL A 177 11.97 -14.39 7.22
N THR A 178 10.67 -14.59 7.02
CA THR A 178 10.10 -14.64 5.68
C THR A 178 10.44 -13.30 5.03
N ASP A 179 11.36 -13.32 4.06
CA ASP A 179 12.02 -12.12 3.55
C ASP A 179 11.01 -11.09 3.01
N SER A 180 9.87 -11.58 2.51
CA SER A 180 8.75 -10.80 2.00
C SER A 180 7.59 -10.60 3.01
N ALA A 181 7.81 -10.82 4.30
CA ALA A 181 6.80 -10.58 5.34
C ALA A 181 6.54 -9.09 5.57
N ASP A 182 5.40 -8.82 6.22
CA ASP A 182 4.99 -7.48 6.64
C ASP A 182 4.76 -6.51 5.49
N ILE A 183 4.45 -7.03 4.29
CA ILE A 183 4.14 -6.24 3.10
C ILE A 183 2.65 -6.34 2.78
N LEU A 184 2.04 -5.20 2.50
CA LEU A 184 0.67 -5.11 2.00
C LEU A 184 0.67 -4.32 0.70
N THR A 185 0.10 -4.86 -0.37
CA THR A 185 -0.08 -4.14 -1.64
C THR A 185 -1.57 -3.93 -1.88
N ILE A 186 -1.97 -2.69 -2.13
CA ILE A 186 -3.35 -2.27 -2.39
C ILE A 186 -3.39 -1.70 -3.80
N PHE A 187 -4.31 -2.19 -4.63
CA PHE A 187 -4.49 -1.77 -6.00
C PHE A 187 -5.83 -1.07 -6.17
N ALA A 188 -5.83 0.10 -6.82
CA ALA A 188 -7.05 0.85 -7.12
C ALA A 188 -7.97 0.10 -8.08
N SER A 189 -7.45 -0.80 -8.91
CA SER A 189 -8.24 -1.68 -9.79
C SER A 189 -7.84 -3.15 -9.66
N THR A 190 -8.74 -4.04 -10.08
CA THR A 190 -8.45 -5.47 -10.28
C THR A 190 -7.64 -5.70 -11.56
N ARG A 191 -6.95 -6.84 -11.67
CA ARG A 191 -6.16 -7.20 -12.86
C ARG A 191 -7.00 -7.09 -14.14
N GLY A 192 -6.42 -6.48 -15.17
CA GLY A 192 -7.07 -6.27 -16.46
C GLY A 192 -7.98 -5.04 -16.53
N ASN A 193 -8.31 -4.39 -15.41
CA ASN A 193 -9.28 -3.29 -15.36
C ASN A 193 -8.65 -1.90 -15.16
N THR A 194 -9.39 -0.87 -15.59
CA THR A 194 -9.05 0.54 -15.42
C THR A 194 -9.24 1.00 -13.97
N ALA A 195 -8.45 1.99 -13.55
CA ALA A 195 -8.72 2.78 -12.36
C ALA A 195 -9.32 4.12 -12.83
N ASP A 196 -10.57 4.37 -12.46
CA ASP A 196 -11.36 5.47 -13.01
C ASP A 196 -11.51 6.64 -12.01
N TYR A 197 -11.97 7.76 -12.53
CA TYR A 197 -12.27 8.99 -11.80
C TYR A 197 -13.59 9.60 -12.28
N ASP A 198 -14.14 10.51 -11.49
CA ASP A 198 -15.36 11.23 -11.85
C ASP A 198 -15.08 12.23 -13.00
N ASN A 199 -15.55 11.93 -14.21
CA ASN A 199 -15.35 12.78 -15.39
C ASN A 199 -16.07 14.14 -15.28
N GLU A 200 -17.08 14.26 -14.42
CA GLU A 200 -17.81 15.51 -14.17
C GLU A 200 -17.21 16.29 -12.98
N GLY A 201 -16.37 15.64 -12.17
CA GLY A 201 -15.92 16.12 -10.87
C GLY A 201 -14.42 15.99 -10.64
N LEU A 202 -13.59 16.56 -11.54
CA LEU A 202 -12.13 16.65 -11.38
C LEU A 202 -11.71 17.21 -10.00
N GLU A 203 -12.60 17.94 -9.31
CA GLU A 203 -12.40 18.49 -7.96
C GLU A 203 -12.25 17.44 -6.85
N LYS A 204 -12.71 16.19 -7.06
CA LYS A 204 -12.64 15.13 -6.03
C LYS A 204 -11.46 14.18 -6.21
N GLY A 205 -10.95 14.05 -7.43
CA GLY A 205 -9.88 13.11 -7.78
C GLY A 205 -10.40 11.73 -8.20
N SER A 206 -9.51 10.72 -8.17
CA SER A 206 -9.84 9.33 -8.47
C SER A 206 -10.79 8.72 -7.45
N TYR A 207 -11.61 7.76 -7.86
CA TYR A 207 -12.55 7.11 -6.94
C TYR A 207 -11.82 6.44 -5.78
N PHE A 208 -10.70 5.76 -6.07
CA PHE A 208 -9.92 5.09 -5.04
C PHE A 208 -9.33 6.09 -4.05
N THR A 209 -8.60 7.08 -4.56
CA THR A 209 -7.89 8.05 -3.71
C THR A 209 -8.88 8.86 -2.88
N TYR A 210 -9.96 9.35 -3.48
CA TYR A 210 -11.00 10.09 -2.76
C TYR A 210 -11.61 9.25 -1.63
N CYS A 211 -12.05 8.03 -1.92
CA CYS A 211 -12.63 7.15 -0.90
C CYS A 211 -11.63 6.77 0.19
N PHE A 212 -10.37 6.51 -0.17
CA PHE A 212 -9.34 6.13 0.79
C PHE A 212 -9.03 7.29 1.74
N ALA A 213 -8.77 8.48 1.21
CA ALA A 213 -8.54 9.69 2.00
C ALA A 213 -9.74 10.02 2.90
N LEU A 214 -10.96 9.93 2.37
CA LEU A 214 -12.17 10.19 3.14
C LEU A 214 -12.34 9.22 4.31
N VAL A 215 -12.13 7.92 4.11
CA VAL A 215 -12.24 6.93 5.18
C VAL A 215 -11.19 7.17 6.26
N LEU A 216 -9.93 7.44 5.88
CA LEU A 216 -8.84 7.72 6.83
C LEU A 216 -9.15 8.93 7.71
N LYS A 217 -9.64 10.03 7.12
CA LYS A 217 -9.99 11.26 7.84
C LYS A 217 -11.16 11.13 8.81
N ASN A 218 -12.02 10.11 8.62
CA ASN A 218 -13.21 9.90 9.43
C ASN A 218 -13.07 8.72 10.42
N ILE A 219 -11.84 8.31 10.72
CA ILE A 219 -11.56 7.28 11.74
C ILE A 219 -11.78 7.90 13.14
N VAL A 220 -12.90 7.56 13.77
CA VAL A 220 -13.23 8.03 15.13
C VAL A 220 -12.63 7.17 16.25
N ALA A 221 -12.22 5.94 15.94
CA ALA A 221 -11.62 5.01 16.90
C ALA A 221 -10.58 4.14 16.19
N PRO A 222 -9.52 3.68 16.88
CA PRO A 222 -8.47 2.87 16.28
C PRO A 222 -9.07 1.71 15.46
N LYS A 223 -8.64 1.59 14.20
CA LYS A 223 -9.17 0.60 13.27
C LYS A 223 -8.05 -0.11 12.53
N ASN A 224 -8.19 -1.43 12.38
CA ASN A 224 -7.26 -2.25 11.62
C ASN A 224 -7.24 -1.80 10.15
N LEU A 225 -6.04 -1.66 9.57
CA LEU A 225 -5.82 -1.28 8.17
C LEU A 225 -6.57 -2.18 7.17
N ILE A 226 -6.61 -3.49 7.40
CA ILE A 226 -7.35 -4.42 6.53
C ILE A 226 -8.86 -4.12 6.55
N ASP A 227 -9.41 -3.75 7.70
CA ASP A 227 -10.82 -3.37 7.80
C ASP A 227 -11.09 -2.02 7.14
N ILE A 228 -10.17 -1.05 7.28
CA ILE A 228 -10.21 0.22 6.55
C ILE A 228 -10.26 -0.04 5.05
N ILE A 229 -9.40 -0.92 4.53
CA ILE A 229 -9.37 -1.26 3.11
C ILE A 229 -10.70 -1.85 2.68
N LYS A 230 -11.25 -2.84 3.41
CA LYS A 230 -12.56 -3.42 3.11
C LYS A 230 -13.69 -2.40 3.07
N ILE A 231 -13.67 -1.41 3.99
CA ILE A 231 -14.63 -0.29 3.95
C ILE A 231 -14.48 0.50 2.65
N VAL A 232 -13.24 0.84 2.27
CA VAL A 232 -12.93 1.53 1.01
C VAL A 232 -13.39 0.73 -0.20
N GLN A 233 -13.12 -0.59 -0.26
CA GLN A 233 -13.60 -1.45 -1.34
C GLN A 233 -15.13 -1.42 -1.43
N SER A 234 -15.82 -1.49 -0.30
CA SER A 234 -17.29 -1.43 -0.26
C SER A 234 -17.86 -0.10 -0.76
N GLN A 235 -17.17 1.04 -0.54
CA GLN A 235 -17.61 2.32 -1.11
C GLN A 235 -17.34 2.39 -2.61
N ILE A 236 -16.15 2.01 -3.07
CA ILE A 236 -15.76 2.08 -4.48
C ILE A 236 -16.60 1.13 -5.34
N GLN A 237 -17.00 -0.03 -4.80
CA GLN A 237 -17.90 -0.94 -5.49
C GLN A 237 -19.24 -0.30 -5.85
N LYS A 238 -19.75 0.64 -5.04
CA LYS A 238 -20.98 1.40 -5.34
C LYS A 238 -20.80 2.37 -6.51
N LEU A 239 -19.56 2.74 -6.81
CA LEU A 239 -19.15 3.58 -7.95
C LEU A 239 -18.85 2.75 -9.20
N GLY A 240 -18.94 1.42 -9.10
CA GLY A 240 -18.76 0.51 -10.22
C GLY A 240 -17.31 0.11 -10.53
N GLN A 241 -16.40 0.32 -9.58
CA GLN A 241 -15.00 -0.11 -9.67
C GLN A 241 -14.68 -1.13 -8.57
N THR A 242 -13.82 -2.08 -8.87
CA THR A 242 -13.37 -3.11 -7.93
C THR A 242 -11.88 -2.94 -7.65
N THR A 243 -11.51 -2.95 -6.37
CA THR A 243 -10.12 -2.88 -5.91
C THR A 243 -9.62 -4.27 -5.49
N GLU A 244 -8.31 -4.46 -5.39
CA GLU A 244 -7.69 -5.70 -4.94
C GLU A 244 -6.59 -5.40 -3.92
N PHE A 245 -6.33 -6.31 -2.99
CA PHE A 245 -5.13 -6.23 -2.15
C PHE A 245 -4.51 -7.61 -1.91
N GLU A 246 -3.19 -7.63 -1.76
CA GLU A 246 -2.38 -8.81 -1.45
C GLU A 246 -1.61 -8.52 -0.15
N SER A 247 -1.64 -9.44 0.82
CA SER A 247 -1.06 -9.21 2.16
C SER A 247 -0.17 -10.36 2.62
N THR A 248 1.01 -10.00 3.12
CA THR A 248 1.90 -10.86 3.93
C THR A 248 2.09 -10.28 5.34
N LEU A 249 1.21 -9.37 5.77
CA LEU A 249 1.20 -8.87 7.14
C LEU A 249 1.06 -10.03 8.13
N THR A 250 1.97 -10.07 9.11
CA THR A 250 1.99 -11.10 10.16
C THR A 250 1.18 -10.69 11.39
N LYS A 251 0.92 -9.39 11.54
CA LYS A 251 0.21 -8.78 12.67
C LYS A 251 -0.85 -7.78 12.18
N GLN A 252 -1.66 -7.28 13.11
CA GLN A 252 -2.66 -6.25 12.85
C GLN A 252 -2.04 -4.86 13.00
N TYR A 253 -2.14 -4.03 11.96
CA TYR A 253 -1.75 -2.61 12.03
C TYR A 253 -2.99 -1.75 12.26
N TYR A 254 -3.01 -1.01 13.37
CA TYR A 254 -4.14 -0.15 13.74
C TYR A 254 -3.81 1.31 13.46
N ILE A 255 -4.66 1.95 12.66
CA ILE A 255 -4.63 3.39 12.40
C ILE A 255 -5.61 4.08 13.36
N LYS A 256 -5.18 5.21 13.92
CA LYS A 256 -6.01 6.08 14.77
C LYS A 256 -5.92 7.52 14.26
N SER A 257 -6.95 8.32 14.52
CA SER A 257 -6.87 9.78 14.31
C SER A 257 -5.79 10.36 15.20
N ARG A 258 -5.17 11.46 14.74
CA ARG A 258 -4.33 12.29 15.58
C ARG A 258 -5.24 13.13 16.48
N ASP A 259 -5.09 12.96 17.79
CA ASP A 259 -5.73 13.81 18.79
C ASP A 259 -4.80 15.00 19.13
N ASN A 260 -5.34 16.09 19.68
CA ASN A 260 -4.55 17.28 20.04
C ASN A 260 -3.45 17.01 21.09
N ASP A 261 -3.58 15.92 21.85
CA ASP A 261 -2.62 15.50 22.89
C ASP A 261 -1.64 14.41 22.39
N CYS A 262 -1.57 14.18 21.08
CA CYS A 262 -0.71 13.12 20.52
C CYS A 262 0.78 13.45 20.75
N ASP A 263 1.55 12.46 21.21
CA ASP A 263 3.00 12.56 21.27
C ASP A 263 3.59 12.59 19.85
N ASP A 264 4.13 13.74 19.49
CA ASP A 264 4.73 14.01 18.18
C ASP A 264 6.23 13.68 18.12
N SER A 265 6.80 13.07 19.17
CA SER A 265 8.22 12.75 19.27
C SER A 265 8.72 11.90 18.09
N GLU A 266 8.03 10.80 17.77
CA GLU A 266 8.38 9.91 16.66
C GLU A 266 8.18 10.58 15.30
N GLN A 267 7.18 11.46 15.16
CA GLN A 267 6.97 12.21 13.93
C GLN A 267 8.11 13.20 13.70
N LYS A 268 8.53 13.94 14.75
CA LYS A 268 9.67 14.86 14.70
C LYS A 268 10.97 14.12 14.40
N LYS A 269 11.21 12.97 15.06
CA LYS A 269 12.36 12.12 14.77
C LYS A 269 12.36 11.65 13.31
N GLN A 270 11.22 11.21 12.79
CA GLN A 270 11.10 10.82 11.37
C GLN A 270 11.40 12.00 10.42
N MET A 271 10.92 13.21 10.72
CA MET A 271 11.26 14.42 9.94
C MET A 271 12.76 14.74 9.99
N GLU A 272 13.42 14.58 11.14
CA GLU A 272 14.86 14.80 11.28
C GLU A 272 15.66 13.80 10.41
N ILE A 273 15.29 12.52 10.43
CA ILE A 273 15.90 11.48 9.58
C ILE A 273 15.78 11.85 8.09
N ILE A 274 14.64 12.39 7.68
CA ILE A 274 14.41 12.80 6.29
C ILE A 274 15.27 14.01 5.93
N ASN A 275 15.31 15.02 6.80
CA ASN A 275 16.00 16.29 6.56
C ASN A 275 17.54 16.22 6.63
N GLN A 276 18.12 15.20 7.26
CA GLN A 276 19.56 15.03 7.35
C GLN A 276 20.24 14.82 5.98
N ASP A 277 19.52 14.27 4.99
CA ASP A 277 20.07 14.06 3.64
C ASP A 277 20.01 15.30 2.75
N THR A 278 19.06 16.20 2.98
CA THR A 278 18.93 17.45 2.20
C THR A 278 20.13 18.40 2.42
N LYS A 279 20.92 18.18 3.47
CA LYS A 279 22.14 18.97 3.78
C LYS A 279 23.43 18.39 3.18
N MET A 280 23.37 17.23 2.51
CA MET A 280 24.52 16.57 1.88
C MET A 280 24.49 16.62 0.33
N GLN A 281 23.51 17.31 -0.26
CA GLN A 281 23.42 17.62 -1.70
C GLN A 281 23.65 19.11 -1.93
#